data_AF-A0A9E5DC57-F1
#
_entry.id   AF-A0A9E5DC57-F1
#
_cell.length_a   1.000
_cell.length_b   1.000
_cell.length_c   1.000
_cell.angle_alpha   90.00
_cell.angle_beta   90.00
_cell.angle_gamma   90.00
#
_symmetry.space_group_name_H-M   'P 1'
#
loop_
_entity.id
_entity.type
_entity.pdbx_description
1 polymer ?
#
loop_
_entity_poly.entity_id
_entity_poly.type
_entity_poly.pdbx_seq_one_letter_code
_entity_poly.pdbx_strand_id
1 'polypeptide(L)'
;MRAVIIDGYVDEPACFGVPPYISPYIRYIAGALREKGFLEHDIDYFTIDSLRTATPEDAQLLKKADIVVILSGMTVPGKYLRSSPITPGEIENLCTLASGIKVLGGPIRLGFSKEGGKGAKELGIDAEDTILAKSDIEAFVYDLFENGKLCDPEDISHRMRTVDEIGRWSKLGAFIIAQHPDYPHVMCEMETYRGCGRKVHCSFCTERFYGHSDHRPVADVIAEVSSLYDLGARNFRIGRQPDLLSYHAKDIGADVLQPSPDVLETLYSGIRKVAPELKVLHMDNTNPATMVAYPEQSLEILKTIVKYHTSGDIAALGIESADPAVVRANDLK
;
A
#
# COMPACT_ATOMS: atom_id res chain seq x y z
N MET A 1 -11.16 -0.03 -23.89
CA MET A 1 -11.14 1.11 -22.96
C MET A 1 -9.71 1.30 -22.52
N ARG A 2 -9.29 2.53 -22.23
CA ARG A 2 -7.95 2.86 -21.72
C ARG A 2 -8.03 3.39 -20.30
N ALA A 3 -7.13 2.92 -19.46
CA ALA A 3 -6.98 3.36 -18.08
C ALA A 3 -5.60 3.95 -17.87
N VAL A 4 -5.53 5.03 -17.10
CA VAL A 4 -4.26 5.58 -16.62
C VAL A 4 -4.25 5.49 -15.10
N ILE A 5 -3.19 4.92 -14.53
CA ILE A 5 -2.94 4.92 -13.09
C ILE A 5 -1.85 5.95 -12.80
N ILE A 6 -2.16 6.92 -11.95
CA ILE A 6 -1.23 7.94 -11.48
C ILE A 6 -0.84 7.62 -10.04
N ASP A 7 0.44 7.30 -9.84
CA ASP A 7 1.05 7.13 -8.53
C ASP A 7 1.50 8.49 -7.99
N GLY A 8 0.62 9.09 -7.19
CA GLY A 8 0.91 10.30 -6.42
C GLY A 8 1.75 10.05 -5.17
N TYR A 9 2.20 8.81 -4.97
CA TYR A 9 2.84 8.26 -3.79
C TYR A 9 1.93 8.23 -2.55
N VAL A 10 2.19 7.22 -1.72
CA VAL A 10 1.54 7.03 -0.43
C VAL A 10 2.57 7.00 0.68
N ASP A 11 2.21 7.61 1.81
CA ASP A 11 2.95 7.55 3.06
C ASP A 11 1.96 7.41 4.22
N GLU A 12 1.81 6.16 4.65
CA GLU A 12 1.04 5.76 5.82
C GLU A 12 1.99 5.15 6.86
N PRO A 13 1.63 5.19 8.16
CA PRO A 13 2.42 4.54 9.20
C PRO A 13 2.82 3.08 8.89
N ALA A 14 1.99 2.37 8.13
CA ALA A 14 2.22 0.99 7.75
C ALA A 14 2.72 0.80 6.31
N CYS A 15 2.58 1.77 5.40
CA CYS A 15 2.72 1.58 3.95
C CYS A 15 3.51 2.73 3.33
N PHE A 16 4.51 2.41 2.48
CA PHE A 16 5.41 3.38 1.91
C PHE A 16 5.58 3.19 0.39
N GLY A 17 5.17 4.20 -0.38
CA GLY A 17 5.18 4.16 -1.85
C GLY A 17 6.03 5.23 -2.53
N VAL A 18 6.83 6.00 -1.81
CA VAL A 18 7.70 7.02 -2.43
C VAL A 18 8.95 6.35 -3.02
N PRO A 19 9.45 6.73 -4.21
CA PRO A 19 10.58 6.08 -4.87
C PRO A 19 11.81 5.87 -3.98
N PRO A 20 12.50 4.72 -4.11
CA PRO A 20 12.36 3.73 -5.19
C PRO A 20 11.27 2.65 -4.95
N TYR A 21 10.32 2.90 -4.05
CA TYR A 21 9.27 1.96 -3.69
C TYR A 21 8.06 2.04 -4.62
N ILE A 22 7.37 0.91 -4.80
CA ILE A 22 6.03 0.86 -5.38
C ILE A 22 5.07 0.24 -4.36
N SER A 23 4.06 1.02 -3.98
CA SER A 23 3.05 0.57 -3.02
C SER A 23 2.23 -0.60 -3.56
N PRO A 24 1.69 -1.46 -2.68
CA PRO A 24 0.82 -2.55 -3.10
C PRO A 24 -0.45 -2.08 -3.82
N TYR A 25 -0.97 -0.90 -3.47
CA TYR A 25 -2.21 -0.34 -4.04
C TYR A 25 -2.14 -0.19 -5.56
N ILE A 26 -1.02 0.25 -6.13
CA ILE A 26 -0.85 0.39 -7.58
C ILE A 26 -1.09 -0.94 -8.29
N ARG A 27 -0.48 -2.02 -7.76
CA ARG A 27 -0.64 -3.36 -8.32
C ARG A 27 -2.08 -3.86 -8.16
N TYR A 28 -2.75 -3.50 -7.08
CA TYR A 28 -4.14 -3.91 -6.87
C TYR A 28 -5.12 -3.18 -7.77
N ILE A 29 -4.92 -1.87 -8.02
CA ILE A 29 -5.69 -1.11 -9.00
C ILE A 29 -5.50 -1.71 -10.40
N ALA A 30 -4.25 -1.96 -10.80
CA ALA A 30 -3.96 -2.60 -12.08
C ALA A 30 -4.59 -3.99 -12.18
N GLY A 31 -4.51 -4.80 -11.12
CA GLY A 31 -5.13 -6.11 -11.06
C GLY A 31 -6.66 -6.09 -11.11
N ALA A 32 -7.29 -5.14 -10.45
CA ALA A 32 -8.73 -4.91 -10.53
C ALA A 32 -9.18 -4.60 -11.97
N LEU A 33 -8.47 -3.70 -12.66
CA LEU A 33 -8.73 -3.39 -14.08
C LEU A 33 -8.54 -4.63 -14.97
N ARG A 34 -7.47 -5.41 -14.75
CA ARG A 34 -7.22 -6.65 -15.49
C ARG A 34 -8.33 -7.68 -15.27
N GLU A 35 -8.82 -7.83 -14.04
CA GLU A 35 -9.94 -8.73 -13.72
C GLU A 35 -11.24 -8.27 -14.40
N LYS A 36 -11.39 -6.97 -14.68
CA LYS A 36 -12.51 -6.38 -15.42
C LYS A 36 -12.32 -6.35 -16.94
N GLY A 37 -11.28 -6.99 -17.46
CA GLY A 37 -11.10 -7.23 -18.89
C GLY A 37 -10.22 -6.22 -19.63
N PHE A 38 -9.57 -5.29 -18.92
CA PHE A 38 -8.54 -4.44 -19.53
C PHE A 38 -7.33 -5.29 -19.91
N LEU A 39 -6.70 -4.99 -21.05
CA LEU A 39 -5.43 -5.59 -21.45
C LEU A 39 -4.25 -4.79 -20.86
N GLU A 40 -3.08 -5.41 -20.72
CA GLU A 40 -1.90 -4.74 -20.11
C GLU A 40 -1.47 -3.48 -20.89
N HIS A 41 -1.59 -3.50 -22.22
CA HIS A 41 -1.29 -2.35 -23.08
C HIS A 41 -2.38 -1.27 -23.10
N ASP A 42 -3.51 -1.51 -22.42
CA ASP A 42 -4.57 -0.54 -22.22
C ASP A 42 -4.48 0.15 -20.85
N ILE A 43 -3.50 -0.23 -20.02
CA ILE A 43 -3.28 0.32 -18.68
C ILE A 43 -1.90 0.98 -18.65
N ASP A 44 -1.91 2.30 -18.71
CA ASP A 44 -0.70 3.13 -18.60
C ASP A 44 -0.47 3.52 -17.12
N TYR A 45 0.79 3.55 -16.70
CA TYR A 45 1.23 3.96 -15.37
C TYR A 45 2.15 5.17 -15.43
N PHE A 46 1.88 6.16 -14.58
CA PHE A 46 2.75 7.30 -14.39
C PHE A 46 2.97 7.56 -12.91
N THR A 47 4.21 7.84 -12.52
CA THR A 47 4.45 8.51 -11.24
C THR A 47 4.19 10.01 -11.37
N ILE A 48 3.89 10.68 -10.25
CA ILE A 48 3.76 12.13 -10.27
C ILE A 48 5.06 12.82 -10.74
N ASP A 49 6.24 12.25 -10.46
CA ASP A 49 7.49 12.83 -10.96
C ASP A 49 7.63 12.74 -12.47
N SER A 50 7.21 11.62 -13.09
CA SER A 50 7.17 11.51 -14.55
C SER A 50 6.23 12.55 -15.16
N LEU A 51 5.08 12.81 -14.50
CA LEU A 51 4.12 13.80 -14.98
C LEU A 51 4.60 15.26 -14.83
N ARG A 52 5.42 15.56 -13.82
CA ARG A 52 6.07 16.88 -13.69
C ARG A 52 6.97 17.21 -14.88
N THR A 53 7.50 16.19 -15.56
CA THR A 53 8.33 16.33 -16.76
C THR A 53 7.67 15.74 -18.01
N ALA A 54 6.34 15.59 -18.00
CA ALA A 54 5.59 14.94 -19.07
C ALA A 54 5.79 15.60 -20.44
N THR A 55 5.84 14.78 -21.48
CA THR A 55 5.83 15.25 -22.87
C THR A 55 4.39 15.51 -23.35
N PRO A 56 4.20 16.19 -24.50
CA PRO A 56 2.88 16.32 -25.12
C PRO A 56 2.20 14.98 -25.40
N GLU A 57 2.97 13.93 -25.68
CA GLU A 57 2.47 12.57 -25.89
C GLU A 57 1.89 11.97 -24.60
N ASP A 58 2.57 12.12 -23.46
CA ASP A 58 2.08 11.68 -22.15
C ASP A 58 0.76 12.38 -21.80
N ALA A 59 0.71 13.70 -22.00
CA ALA A 59 -0.51 14.49 -21.80
C ALA A 59 -1.65 14.03 -22.73
N GLN A 60 -1.31 13.53 -23.93
CA GLN A 60 -2.29 13.02 -24.88
C GLN A 60 -2.87 11.66 -24.46
N LEU A 61 -2.10 10.83 -23.73
CA LEU A 61 -2.60 9.59 -23.13
C LEU A 61 -3.63 9.89 -22.04
N LEU A 62 -3.33 10.83 -21.15
CA LEU A 62 -4.26 11.30 -20.11
C LEU A 62 -5.58 11.82 -20.69
N LYS A 63 -5.53 12.58 -21.79
CA LYS A 63 -6.72 13.09 -22.49
C LYS A 63 -7.55 11.99 -23.18
N LYS A 64 -6.91 10.89 -23.58
CA LYS A 64 -7.56 9.78 -24.30
C LYS A 64 -8.03 8.65 -23.38
N ALA A 65 -7.68 8.72 -22.09
CA ALA A 65 -8.07 7.72 -21.12
C ALA A 65 -9.58 7.80 -20.83
N ASP A 66 -10.23 6.65 -20.80
CA ASP A 66 -11.64 6.54 -20.37
C ASP A 66 -11.74 6.69 -18.84
N ILE A 67 -10.70 6.25 -18.13
CA ILE A 67 -10.57 6.39 -16.67
C ILE A 67 -9.14 6.80 -16.28
N VAL A 68 -9.02 7.75 -15.36
CA VAL A 68 -7.77 8.15 -14.72
C VAL A 68 -7.90 7.91 -13.21
N VAL A 69 -7.09 6.99 -12.69
CA VAL A 69 -7.08 6.63 -11.27
C VAL A 69 -5.88 7.28 -10.61
N ILE A 70 -6.11 8.18 -9.67
CA ILE A 70 -5.07 8.91 -8.93
C ILE A 70 -4.99 8.30 -7.52
N LEU A 71 -3.88 7.61 -7.25
CA LEU A 71 -3.55 7.18 -5.89
C LEU A 71 -2.81 8.32 -5.20
N SER A 72 -3.30 8.76 -4.04
CA SER A 72 -2.66 9.78 -3.23
C SER A 72 -2.92 9.56 -1.75
N GLY A 73 -1.97 9.96 -0.91
CA GLY A 73 -2.23 10.13 0.50
C GLY A 73 -0.97 10.14 1.34
N MET A 74 -0.72 11.29 1.97
CA MET A 74 0.22 11.41 3.07
C MET A 74 -0.57 11.62 4.35
N THR A 75 -0.55 10.62 5.22
CA THR A 75 -1.17 10.75 6.56
C THR A 75 -0.18 11.29 7.58
N VAL A 76 1.11 11.16 7.29
CA VAL A 76 2.23 11.71 8.06
C VAL A 76 3.09 12.60 7.15
N PRO A 77 3.38 13.86 7.55
CA PRO A 77 4.27 14.72 6.77
C PRO A 77 5.70 14.18 6.82
N GLY A 78 6.22 13.75 5.67
CA GLY A 78 7.59 13.26 5.52
C GLY A 78 8.54 14.26 4.84
N LYS A 79 9.84 14.08 5.07
CA LYS A 79 10.89 14.60 4.19
C LYS A 79 11.46 13.43 3.42
N TYR A 80 11.33 13.48 2.10
CA TYR A 80 11.73 12.41 1.22
C TYR A 80 13.01 12.78 0.48
N LEU A 81 13.90 11.80 0.26
CA LEU A 81 15.22 12.07 -0.29
C LEU A 81 15.19 12.43 -1.78
N ARG A 82 14.33 11.78 -2.56
CA ARG A 82 14.33 11.86 -4.03
C ARG A 82 13.11 12.55 -4.62
N SER A 83 11.96 12.39 -4.00
CA SER A 83 10.66 12.66 -4.61
C SER A 83 9.65 13.16 -3.59
N SER A 84 8.79 14.10 -3.99
CA SER A 84 7.71 14.58 -3.12
C SER A 84 6.37 14.03 -3.61
N PRO A 85 5.49 13.55 -2.71
CA PRO A 85 4.13 13.17 -3.04
C PRO A 85 3.35 14.29 -3.74
N ILE A 86 2.31 13.87 -4.45
CA ILE A 86 1.47 14.76 -5.24
C ILE A 86 0.80 15.83 -4.36
N THR A 87 0.73 17.06 -4.88
CA THR A 87 0.06 18.17 -4.20
C THR A 87 -1.40 18.32 -4.63
N PRO A 88 -2.27 18.95 -3.81
CA PRO A 88 -3.66 19.23 -4.19
C PRO A 88 -3.80 19.96 -5.54
N GLY A 89 -2.96 20.97 -5.81
CA GLY A 89 -2.99 21.70 -7.07
C GLY A 89 -2.53 20.85 -8.28
N GLU A 90 -1.62 19.89 -8.07
CA GLU A 90 -1.29 18.92 -9.12
C GLU A 90 -2.46 17.98 -9.40
N ILE A 91 -3.20 17.55 -8.36
CA ILE A 91 -4.41 16.74 -8.54
C ILE A 91 -5.45 17.52 -9.36
N GLU A 92 -5.76 18.77 -8.97
CA GLU A 92 -6.72 19.62 -9.71
C GLU A 92 -6.32 19.80 -11.19
N ASN A 93 -5.03 20.06 -11.45
CA ASN A 93 -4.51 20.21 -12.81
C ASN A 93 -4.67 18.92 -13.62
N LEU A 94 -4.36 17.76 -13.03
CA LEU A 94 -4.50 16.46 -13.69
C LEU A 94 -5.97 16.12 -13.94
N CYS A 95 -6.86 16.41 -12.99
CA CYS A 95 -8.30 16.21 -13.17
C CYS A 95 -8.88 17.10 -14.28
N THR A 96 -8.38 18.33 -14.41
CA THR A 96 -8.77 19.25 -15.49
C THR A 96 -8.24 18.79 -16.86
N LEU A 97 -7.05 18.18 -16.89
CA LEU A 97 -6.43 17.71 -18.12
C LEU A 97 -7.11 16.44 -18.68
N ALA A 98 -7.55 15.55 -17.79
CA ALA A 98 -8.14 14.27 -18.14
C ALA A 98 -9.60 14.42 -18.59
N SER A 99 -9.94 13.80 -19.73
CA SER A 99 -11.29 13.89 -20.31
C SER A 99 -12.24 12.77 -19.86
N GLY A 100 -11.70 11.64 -19.40
CA GLY A 100 -12.49 10.52 -18.88
C GLY A 100 -12.99 10.74 -17.44
N ILE A 101 -13.42 9.66 -16.80
CA ILE A 101 -13.76 9.65 -15.38
C ILE A 101 -12.48 9.70 -14.54
N LYS A 102 -12.44 10.55 -13.51
CA LYS A 102 -11.31 10.63 -12.58
C LYS A 102 -11.70 10.00 -11.25
N VAL A 103 -10.89 9.07 -10.78
CA VAL A 103 -11.06 8.45 -9.46
C VAL A 103 -9.87 8.82 -8.61
N LEU A 104 -10.07 9.65 -7.60
CA LEU A 104 -9.07 9.93 -6.57
C LEU A 104 -9.31 9.02 -5.37
N GLY A 105 -8.25 8.43 -4.82
CA GLY A 105 -8.36 7.66 -3.59
C GLY A 105 -7.02 7.31 -2.98
N GLY A 106 -7.05 6.36 -2.05
CA GLY A 106 -5.93 6.08 -1.16
C GLY A 106 -6.05 6.84 0.16
N PRO A 107 -4.94 6.98 0.90
CA PRO A 107 -4.97 7.53 2.27
C PRO A 107 -5.44 8.98 2.35
N ILE A 108 -5.44 9.71 1.22
CA ILE A 108 -5.98 11.08 1.12
C ILE A 108 -7.44 11.19 1.60
N ARG A 109 -8.22 10.09 1.55
CA ARG A 109 -9.59 10.02 2.09
C ARG A 109 -9.67 10.24 3.61
N LEU A 110 -8.59 9.94 4.33
CA LEU A 110 -8.49 10.12 5.79
C LEU A 110 -8.14 11.57 6.17
N GLY A 111 -8.01 12.44 5.16
CA GLY A 111 -7.68 13.84 5.26
C GLY A 111 -6.22 14.12 4.95
N PHE A 112 -5.94 15.39 4.67
CA PHE A 112 -4.59 15.89 4.40
C PHE A 112 -4.12 16.81 5.53
N SER A 113 -2.90 16.58 6.04
CA SER A 113 -2.24 17.50 6.96
C SER A 113 -0.86 17.89 6.45
N LYS A 114 -0.55 19.19 6.50
CA LYS A 114 0.77 19.73 6.11
C LYS A 114 1.81 19.65 7.23
N GLU A 115 1.37 19.42 8.48
CA GLU A 115 2.22 19.47 9.67
C GLU A 115 1.77 18.44 10.72
N GLY A 116 2.73 17.79 11.39
CA GLY A 116 2.44 16.86 12.48
C GLY A 116 1.74 17.57 13.65
N GLY A 117 0.80 16.88 14.29
CA GLY A 117 0.04 17.42 15.43
C GLY A 117 -1.16 18.31 15.07
N LYS A 118 -1.47 18.51 13.79
CA LYS A 118 -2.71 19.16 13.32
C LYS A 118 -3.67 18.13 12.73
N GLY A 119 -4.97 18.29 13.03
CA GLY A 119 -6.02 17.45 12.45
C GLY A 119 -6.07 17.58 10.92
N ALA A 120 -6.20 16.44 10.25
CA ALA A 120 -6.30 16.38 8.81
C ALA A 120 -7.63 17.02 8.34
N LYS A 121 -7.61 17.72 7.21
CA LYS A 121 -8.82 18.32 6.60
C LYS A 121 -9.21 17.56 5.34
N GLU A 122 -10.51 17.52 5.06
CA GLU A 122 -11.01 17.03 3.76
C GLU A 122 -10.52 17.94 2.63
N LEU A 123 -10.04 17.34 1.54
CA LEU A 123 -9.78 18.07 0.32
C LEU A 123 -11.12 18.36 -0.38
N GLY A 124 -11.42 19.63 -0.61
CA GLY A 124 -12.43 20.03 -1.59
C GLY A 124 -11.77 20.09 -2.96
N ILE A 125 -11.94 19.05 -3.78
CA ILE A 125 -11.54 19.08 -5.19
C ILE A 125 -12.80 19.37 -6.00
N ASP A 126 -12.83 20.56 -6.60
CA ASP A 126 -13.94 21.02 -7.42
C ASP A 126 -13.56 20.88 -8.90
N ALA A 127 -13.63 19.65 -9.41
CA ALA A 127 -13.35 19.32 -10.81
C ALA A 127 -14.43 18.37 -11.35
N GLU A 128 -14.92 18.64 -12.57
CA GLU A 128 -15.95 17.83 -13.23
C GLU A 128 -15.53 16.36 -13.36
N ASP A 129 -16.49 15.44 -13.30
CA ASP A 129 -16.32 13.97 -13.37
C ASP A 129 -15.19 13.41 -12.48
N THR A 130 -14.97 14.04 -11.31
CA THR A 130 -13.99 13.60 -10.33
C THR A 130 -14.69 13.00 -9.12
N ILE A 131 -14.38 11.73 -8.85
CA ILE A 131 -14.96 10.98 -7.74
C ILE A 131 -13.88 10.68 -6.72
N LEU A 132 -14.15 11.03 -5.46
CA LEU A 132 -13.33 10.61 -4.33
C LEU A 132 -13.81 9.25 -3.83
N ALA A 133 -12.97 8.22 -3.97
CA ALA A 133 -13.21 6.92 -3.36
C ALA A 133 -13.12 7.03 -1.82
N LYS A 134 -14.26 6.83 -1.15
CA LYS A 134 -14.40 6.99 0.31
C LYS A 134 -13.85 5.80 1.12
N SER A 135 -13.49 4.71 0.44
CA SER A 135 -12.96 3.45 1.00
C SER A 135 -11.72 2.99 0.21
N ASP A 136 -11.54 1.69 -0.04
CA ASP A 136 -10.40 1.19 -0.83
C ASP A 136 -10.59 1.53 -2.33
N ILE A 137 -9.60 2.20 -2.92
CA ILE A 137 -9.68 2.70 -4.30
C ILE A 137 -9.73 1.57 -5.33
N GLU A 138 -8.98 0.50 -5.11
CA GLU A 138 -8.94 -0.69 -5.95
C GLU A 138 -10.29 -1.43 -5.98
N ALA A 139 -11.03 -1.46 -4.86
CA ALA A 139 -12.37 -2.03 -4.82
C ALA A 139 -13.36 -1.14 -5.57
N PHE A 140 -13.27 0.17 -5.39
CA PHE A 140 -14.09 1.12 -6.14
C PHE A 140 -13.84 1.04 -7.65
N VAL A 141 -12.57 1.00 -8.06
CA VAL A 141 -12.16 0.81 -9.47
C VAL A 141 -12.64 -0.52 -10.01
N TYR A 142 -12.57 -1.60 -9.23
CA TYR A 142 -13.16 -2.88 -9.62
C TYR A 142 -14.67 -2.72 -9.84
N ASP A 143 -15.42 -2.21 -8.85
CA ASP A 143 -16.88 -2.16 -8.92
C ASP A 143 -17.41 -1.19 -9.99
N LEU A 144 -16.63 -0.18 -10.40
CA LEU A 144 -16.96 0.73 -11.51
C LEU A 144 -17.19 0.04 -12.85
N PHE A 145 -16.77 -1.22 -13.00
CA PHE A 145 -16.96 -1.98 -14.23
C PHE A 145 -17.82 -3.21 -14.02
N GLU A 146 -18.91 -3.30 -14.77
CA GLU A 146 -19.76 -4.49 -14.84
C GLU A 146 -19.84 -4.98 -16.30
N ASN A 147 -19.54 -6.27 -16.51
CA ASN A 147 -19.52 -6.90 -17.84
C ASN A 147 -18.69 -6.13 -18.90
N GLY A 148 -17.56 -5.54 -18.47
CA GLY A 148 -16.66 -4.78 -19.34
C GLY A 148 -17.24 -3.42 -19.77
N LYS A 149 -18.24 -2.90 -19.06
CA LYS A 149 -18.79 -1.55 -19.27
C LYS A 149 -18.59 -0.71 -18.02
N LEU A 150 -18.33 0.57 -18.25
CA LEU A 150 -18.25 1.58 -17.20
C LEU A 150 -19.67 1.87 -16.68
N CYS A 151 -19.86 1.73 -15.37
CA CYS A 151 -21.10 2.09 -14.67
C CYS A 151 -21.10 3.57 -14.29
N ASP A 152 -22.26 4.09 -13.92
CA ASP A 152 -22.36 5.43 -13.31
C ASP A 152 -21.68 5.41 -11.94
N PRO A 153 -20.65 6.24 -11.69
CA PRO A 153 -19.95 6.28 -10.41
C PRO A 153 -20.85 6.55 -9.20
N GLU A 154 -21.97 7.24 -9.36
CA GLU A 154 -22.93 7.53 -8.28
C GLU A 154 -23.67 6.28 -7.79
N ASP A 155 -23.77 5.24 -8.63
CA ASP A 155 -24.40 3.97 -8.30
C ASP A 155 -23.44 3.00 -7.59
N ILE A 156 -22.16 3.35 -7.46
CA ILE A 156 -21.12 2.46 -6.94
C ILE A 156 -20.96 2.59 -5.43
N SER A 157 -21.06 1.45 -4.74
CA SER A 157 -20.82 1.39 -3.30
C SER A 157 -19.34 1.56 -2.97
N HIS A 158 -19.02 2.46 -2.03
CA HIS A 158 -17.66 2.61 -1.51
C HIS A 158 -17.38 1.59 -0.40
N ARG A 159 -16.82 0.44 -0.77
CA ARG A 159 -16.53 -0.65 0.18
C ARG A 159 -15.04 -0.86 0.43
N MET A 160 -14.76 -1.61 1.49
CA MET A 160 -13.45 -2.18 1.71
C MET A 160 -13.28 -3.41 0.81
N ARG A 161 -12.07 -3.59 0.27
CA ARG A 161 -11.67 -4.81 -0.43
C ARG A 161 -11.55 -5.98 0.56
N THR A 162 -11.51 -7.18 0.02
CA THR A 162 -11.28 -8.43 0.76
C THR A 162 -9.86 -8.95 0.54
N VAL A 163 -9.37 -9.81 1.43
CA VAL A 163 -8.10 -10.54 1.26
C VAL A 163 -8.09 -11.42 0.00
N ASP A 164 -9.22 -12.02 -0.35
CA ASP A 164 -9.35 -12.86 -1.54
C ASP A 164 -9.20 -12.04 -2.83
N GLU A 165 -9.78 -10.83 -2.87
CA GLU A 165 -9.63 -9.90 -3.98
C GLU A 165 -8.18 -9.50 -4.20
N ILE A 166 -7.48 -9.06 -3.15
CA ILE A 166 -6.08 -8.67 -3.27
C ILE A 166 -5.17 -9.87 -3.56
N GLY A 167 -5.53 -11.08 -3.11
CA GLY A 167 -4.86 -12.32 -3.50
C GLY A 167 -4.88 -12.55 -5.02
N ARG A 168 -5.95 -12.14 -5.71
CA ARG A 168 -6.05 -12.19 -7.18
C ARG A 168 -5.41 -10.98 -7.85
N TRP A 169 -5.78 -9.77 -7.43
CA TRP A 169 -5.35 -8.52 -8.06
C TRP A 169 -3.84 -8.31 -7.96
N SER A 170 -3.22 -8.70 -6.85
CA SER A 170 -1.77 -8.64 -6.66
C SER A 170 -0.96 -9.29 -7.79
N LYS A 171 -1.40 -10.47 -8.24
CA LYS A 171 -0.76 -11.23 -9.31
C LYS A 171 -1.11 -10.64 -10.68
N LEU A 172 -2.40 -10.36 -10.90
CA LEU A 172 -2.88 -9.83 -12.18
C LEU A 172 -2.27 -8.46 -12.52
N GLY A 173 -2.03 -7.63 -11.51
CA GLY A 173 -1.44 -6.31 -11.67
C GLY A 173 0.09 -6.27 -11.54
N ALA A 174 0.76 -7.42 -11.35
CA ALA A 174 2.21 -7.45 -11.17
C ALA A 174 2.98 -6.84 -12.35
N PHE A 175 2.45 -6.94 -13.57
CA PHE A 175 3.07 -6.39 -14.80
C PHE A 175 3.38 -4.89 -14.72
N ILE A 176 2.63 -4.15 -13.90
CA ILE A 176 2.72 -2.69 -13.79
C ILE A 176 4.11 -2.24 -13.32
N ILE A 177 4.86 -3.09 -12.61
CA ILE A 177 6.21 -2.75 -12.14
C ILE A 177 7.17 -2.44 -13.28
N ALA A 178 6.96 -3.03 -14.47
CA ALA A 178 7.81 -2.81 -15.63
C ALA A 178 7.67 -1.39 -16.21
N GLN A 179 6.60 -0.69 -15.86
CA GLN A 179 6.36 0.70 -16.23
C GLN A 179 6.92 1.69 -15.19
N HIS A 180 7.37 1.21 -14.02
CA HIS A 180 7.91 2.08 -12.98
C HIS A 180 9.27 2.68 -13.42
N PRO A 181 9.53 4.00 -13.22
CA PRO A 181 10.77 4.63 -13.67
C PRO A 181 12.06 4.01 -13.15
N ASP A 182 12.01 3.39 -11.96
CA ASP A 182 13.15 2.69 -11.37
C ASP A 182 13.24 1.20 -11.75
N TYR A 183 12.38 0.66 -12.61
CA TYR A 183 12.48 -0.72 -13.07
C TYR A 183 13.84 -0.97 -13.77
N PRO A 184 14.55 -2.10 -13.51
CA PRO A 184 14.16 -3.25 -12.67
C PRO A 184 14.57 -3.13 -11.18
N HIS A 185 15.03 -1.97 -10.74
CA HIS A 185 15.50 -1.70 -9.38
C HIS A 185 14.40 -1.26 -8.40
N VAL A 186 13.14 -1.19 -8.85
CA VAL A 186 11.98 -0.88 -8.02
C VAL A 186 11.89 -1.81 -6.79
N MET A 187 11.59 -1.23 -5.63
CA MET A 187 11.35 -1.95 -4.38
C MET A 187 9.86 -2.26 -4.24
N CYS A 188 9.49 -3.54 -4.38
CA CYS A 188 8.11 -3.97 -4.27
C CYS A 188 7.72 -4.12 -2.81
N GLU A 189 6.83 -3.27 -2.32
CA GLU A 189 6.29 -3.40 -0.96
C GLU A 189 5.20 -4.47 -0.91
N MET A 190 5.32 -5.43 0.00
CA MET A 190 4.52 -6.64 0.08
C MET A 190 3.60 -6.58 1.29
N GLU A 191 2.31 -6.29 1.05
CA GLU A 191 1.32 -6.27 2.11
C GLU A 191 1.17 -7.64 2.77
N THR A 192 1.22 -7.67 4.10
CA THR A 192 0.87 -8.88 4.86
C THR A 192 -0.50 -8.77 5.50
N TYR A 193 -0.86 -7.62 6.10
CA TYR A 193 -2.18 -7.41 6.71
C TYR A 193 -2.50 -5.93 6.98
N ARG A 194 -3.76 -5.59 7.25
CA ARG A 194 -4.17 -4.27 7.79
C ARG A 194 -4.85 -4.44 9.11
N GLY A 195 -5.03 -3.33 9.79
CA GLY A 195 -5.76 -3.26 11.03
C GLY A 195 -4.83 -3.62 12.18
N CYS A 196 -5.26 -3.27 13.38
CA CYS A 196 -4.42 -3.39 14.55
C CYS A 196 -5.12 -4.28 15.58
N GLY A 197 -4.44 -5.33 16.05
CA GLY A 197 -4.94 -6.21 17.10
C GLY A 197 -5.02 -5.58 18.50
N ARG A 198 -4.63 -4.31 18.65
CA ARG A 198 -4.71 -3.61 19.95
C ARG A 198 -6.17 -3.32 20.30
N LYS A 199 -6.53 -3.59 21.56
CA LYS A 199 -7.83 -3.18 22.14
C LYS A 199 -7.98 -1.66 22.24
N VAL A 200 -6.89 -0.97 22.55
CA VAL A 200 -6.79 0.49 22.58
C VAL A 200 -5.73 0.91 21.58
N HIS A 201 -6.15 1.64 20.55
CA HIS A 201 -5.29 2.11 19.46
C HIS A 201 -4.57 3.39 19.86
N CYS A 202 -3.37 3.62 19.30
CA CYS A 202 -2.69 4.90 19.44
C CYS A 202 -3.59 6.02 18.88
N SER A 203 -3.66 7.15 19.58
CA SER A 203 -4.58 8.26 19.28
C SER A 203 -4.49 8.78 17.83
N PHE A 204 -3.31 8.69 17.23
CA PHE A 204 -2.97 9.21 15.90
C PHE A 204 -2.93 8.15 14.80
N CYS A 205 -2.98 6.86 15.13
CA CYS A 205 -2.74 5.81 14.14
C CYS A 205 -3.95 5.61 13.23
N THR A 206 -3.71 5.57 11.92
CA THR A 206 -4.76 5.35 10.90
C THR A 206 -5.22 3.90 10.83
N GLU A 207 -4.43 2.95 11.34
CA GLU A 207 -4.78 1.52 11.30
C GLU A 207 -6.10 1.20 12.00
N ARG A 208 -6.52 2.04 12.96
CA ARG A 208 -7.82 1.90 13.64
C ARG A 208 -9.01 1.98 12.67
N PHE A 209 -8.86 2.68 11.54
CA PHE A 209 -9.94 2.84 10.55
C PHE A 209 -10.13 1.60 9.68
N TYR A 210 -9.17 0.66 9.70
CA TYR A 210 -9.29 -0.63 9.02
C TYR A 210 -9.89 -1.72 9.92
N GLY A 211 -10.09 -1.44 11.22
CA GLY A 211 -10.69 -2.36 12.18
C GLY A 211 -9.72 -3.41 12.70
N HIS A 212 -10.25 -4.62 12.94
CA HIS A 212 -9.46 -5.78 13.38
C HIS A 212 -8.44 -6.20 12.32
N SER A 213 -7.39 -6.89 12.76
CA SER A 213 -6.36 -7.36 11.84
C SER A 213 -6.91 -8.33 10.79
N ASP A 214 -6.74 -7.98 9.52
CA ASP A 214 -7.19 -8.74 8.36
C ASP A 214 -5.95 -9.25 7.60
N HIS A 215 -5.61 -10.52 7.84
CA HIS A 215 -4.35 -11.11 7.40
C HIS A 215 -4.46 -11.79 6.04
N ARG A 216 -3.59 -11.40 5.11
CA ARG A 216 -3.44 -12.15 3.85
C ARG A 216 -2.93 -13.56 4.13
N PRO A 217 -3.39 -14.58 3.40
CA PRO A 217 -2.77 -15.90 3.43
C PRO A 217 -1.30 -15.84 3.00
N VAL A 218 -0.43 -16.61 3.67
CA VAL A 218 1.01 -16.70 3.33
C VAL A 218 1.22 -17.09 1.87
N ALA A 219 0.39 -18.02 1.38
CA ALA A 219 0.44 -18.50 -0.01
C ALA A 219 0.20 -17.36 -1.03
N ASP A 220 -0.68 -16.41 -0.73
CA ASP A 220 -0.96 -15.29 -1.63
C ASP A 220 0.19 -14.30 -1.68
N VAL A 221 0.83 -14.03 -0.53
CA VAL A 221 2.02 -13.16 -0.48
C VAL A 221 3.16 -13.79 -1.30
N ILE A 222 3.40 -15.10 -1.12
CA ILE A 222 4.42 -15.83 -1.89
C ILE A 222 4.08 -15.84 -3.39
N ALA A 223 2.82 -16.05 -3.75
CA ALA A 223 2.39 -16.07 -5.15
C ALA A 223 2.52 -14.70 -5.83
N GLU A 224 2.27 -13.60 -5.11
CA GLU A 224 2.57 -12.25 -5.58
C GLU A 224 4.07 -12.06 -5.80
N VAL A 225 4.92 -12.45 -4.84
CA VAL A 225 6.39 -12.40 -5.01
C VAL A 225 6.83 -13.20 -6.24
N SER A 226 6.30 -14.41 -6.45
CA SER A 226 6.61 -15.23 -7.62
C SER A 226 6.27 -14.50 -8.91
N SER A 227 5.06 -13.92 -8.99
CA SER A 227 4.60 -13.20 -10.19
C SER A 227 5.47 -11.97 -10.47
N LEU A 228 5.83 -11.22 -9.43
CA LEU A 228 6.73 -10.07 -9.53
C LEU A 228 8.15 -10.49 -9.95
N TYR A 229 8.65 -11.60 -9.40
CA TYR A 229 9.98 -12.13 -9.70
C TYR A 229 10.11 -12.58 -11.16
N ASP A 230 9.08 -13.25 -11.69
CA ASP A 230 8.97 -13.67 -13.09
C ASP A 230 8.98 -12.46 -14.04
N LEU A 231 8.47 -11.32 -13.58
CA LEU A 231 8.47 -10.03 -14.27
C LEU A 231 9.73 -9.18 -13.99
N GLY A 232 10.77 -9.75 -13.38
CA GLY A 232 12.06 -9.10 -13.22
C GLY A 232 12.27 -8.37 -11.88
N ALA A 233 11.30 -8.34 -10.98
CA ALA A 233 11.50 -7.78 -9.64
C ALA A 233 12.59 -8.55 -8.88
N ARG A 234 13.46 -7.83 -8.19
CA ARG A 234 14.50 -8.43 -7.34
C ARG A 234 14.57 -7.83 -5.93
N ASN A 235 13.79 -6.79 -5.65
CA ASN A 235 13.82 -6.08 -4.39
C ASN A 235 12.42 -6.10 -3.77
N PHE A 236 12.32 -6.64 -2.56
CA PHE A 236 11.07 -6.81 -1.84
C PHE A 236 11.20 -6.24 -0.43
N ARG A 237 10.14 -5.60 0.04
CA ARG A 237 10.00 -5.16 1.43
C ARG A 237 8.70 -5.70 1.99
N ILE A 238 8.77 -6.49 3.05
CA ILE A 238 7.58 -6.98 3.77
C ILE A 238 7.06 -5.85 4.64
N GLY A 239 5.99 -5.20 4.16
CA GLY A 239 5.46 -3.94 4.67
C GLY A 239 3.95 -3.90 4.51
N ARG A 240 3.33 -2.73 4.71
CA ARG A 240 1.89 -2.64 4.92
C ARG A 240 1.45 -3.61 6.03
N GLN A 241 1.92 -3.31 7.24
CA GLN A 241 1.38 -3.78 8.52
C GLN A 241 1.89 -2.92 9.70
N PRO A 242 1.14 -2.82 10.82
CA PRO A 242 1.62 -2.14 12.02
C PRO A 242 2.68 -2.92 12.80
N ASP A 243 2.71 -4.24 12.70
CA ASP A 243 3.70 -5.10 13.37
C ASP A 243 3.88 -6.44 12.64
N LEU A 244 5.04 -6.67 12.03
CA LEU A 244 5.31 -7.92 11.33
C LEU A 244 5.29 -9.14 12.27
N LEU A 245 5.68 -8.97 13.53
CA LEU A 245 5.65 -10.07 14.52
C LEU A 245 4.22 -10.54 14.82
N SER A 246 3.23 -9.68 14.55
CA SER A 246 1.81 -9.98 14.74
C SER A 246 1.14 -10.62 13.51
N TYR A 247 1.89 -10.92 12.43
CA TYR A 247 1.30 -11.56 11.25
C TYR A 247 0.80 -12.98 11.57
N HIS A 248 -0.51 -13.21 11.42
CA HIS A 248 -1.24 -14.40 11.90
C HIS A 248 -1.00 -14.70 13.38
N ALA A 249 -0.82 -13.67 14.21
CA ALA A 249 -0.78 -13.84 15.65
C ALA A 249 -2.14 -14.31 16.19
N LYS A 250 -2.10 -15.10 17.26
CA LYS A 250 -3.27 -15.76 17.84
C LYS A 250 -3.82 -14.93 18.98
N ASP A 251 -5.13 -14.71 18.97
CA ASP A 251 -5.83 -14.20 20.13
C ASP A 251 -5.99 -15.32 21.17
N ILE A 252 -5.25 -15.19 22.27
CA ILE A 252 -5.31 -16.09 23.43
C ILE A 252 -5.96 -15.43 24.65
N GLY A 253 -6.66 -14.31 24.44
CA GLY A 253 -7.28 -13.50 25.51
C GLY A 253 -6.31 -12.55 26.23
N ALA A 254 -5.06 -12.45 25.77
CA ALA A 254 -4.07 -11.51 26.30
C ALA A 254 -4.26 -10.09 25.76
N ASP A 255 -3.47 -9.13 26.25
CA ASP A 255 -3.50 -7.73 25.77
C ASP A 255 -2.69 -7.52 24.48
N VAL A 256 -1.72 -8.41 24.24
CA VAL A 256 -0.92 -8.47 23.01
C VAL A 256 -1.19 -9.82 22.37
N LEU A 257 -1.38 -9.87 21.05
CA LEU A 257 -1.60 -11.12 20.33
C LEU A 257 -0.33 -11.98 20.35
N GLN A 258 -0.49 -13.30 20.48
CA GLN A 258 0.64 -14.23 20.55
C GLN A 258 1.23 -14.45 19.15
N PRO A 259 2.52 -14.15 18.91
CA PRO A 259 3.17 -14.38 17.61
C PRO A 259 3.15 -15.84 17.18
N SER A 260 3.22 -16.05 15.86
CA SER A 260 3.23 -17.38 15.24
C SER A 260 4.54 -17.63 14.47
N PRO A 261 5.63 -18.09 15.12
CA PRO A 261 6.93 -18.28 14.47
C PRO A 261 6.91 -19.12 13.19
N ASP A 262 6.18 -20.25 13.19
CA ASP A 262 6.06 -21.15 12.04
C ASP A 262 5.50 -20.45 10.78
N VAL A 263 4.61 -19.47 10.96
CA VAL A 263 4.03 -18.70 9.85
C VAL A 263 5.10 -17.85 9.19
N LEU A 264 5.93 -17.17 9.98
CA LEU A 264 7.00 -16.31 9.48
C LEU A 264 8.11 -17.16 8.83
N GLU A 265 8.46 -18.32 9.39
CA GLU A 265 9.38 -19.26 8.74
C GLU A 265 8.84 -19.71 7.38
N THR A 266 7.54 -20.02 7.31
CA THR A 266 6.88 -20.40 6.05
C THR A 266 6.89 -19.27 5.03
N LEU A 267 6.59 -18.04 5.46
CA LEU A 267 6.61 -16.84 4.61
C LEU A 267 8.01 -16.59 4.04
N TYR A 268 9.02 -16.42 4.90
CA TYR A 268 10.37 -16.05 4.49
C TYR A 268 11.06 -17.15 3.67
N SER A 269 10.95 -18.41 4.11
CA SER A 269 11.50 -19.53 3.34
C SER A 269 10.78 -19.72 2.01
N GLY A 270 9.47 -19.46 1.96
CA GLY A 270 8.66 -19.51 0.74
C GLY A 270 9.06 -18.43 -0.27
N ILE A 271 9.21 -17.18 0.18
CA ILE A 271 9.73 -16.07 -0.64
C ILE A 271 11.07 -16.45 -1.25
N ARG A 272 12.00 -17.00 -0.46
CA ARG A 272 13.32 -17.41 -0.95
C ARG A 272 13.28 -18.56 -1.96
N LYS A 273 12.29 -19.44 -1.90
CA LYS A 273 12.12 -20.53 -2.87
C LYS A 273 11.65 -20.00 -4.23
N VAL A 274 10.70 -19.07 -4.24
CA VAL A 274 10.13 -18.53 -5.50
C VAL A 274 10.97 -17.40 -6.10
N ALA A 275 11.78 -16.72 -5.27
CA ALA A 275 12.68 -15.65 -5.70
C ALA A 275 14.13 -15.92 -5.25
N PRO A 276 14.79 -16.97 -5.77
CA PRO A 276 16.09 -17.43 -5.28
C PRO A 276 17.21 -16.39 -5.49
N GLU A 277 17.11 -15.56 -6.53
CA GLU A 277 18.12 -14.54 -6.86
C GLU A 277 17.71 -13.12 -6.45
N LEU A 278 16.72 -12.98 -5.55
CA LEU A 278 16.38 -11.67 -4.99
C LEU A 278 17.63 -10.98 -4.41
N LYS A 279 17.69 -9.66 -4.58
CA LYS A 279 18.81 -8.82 -4.15
C LYS A 279 18.50 -8.12 -2.84
N VAL A 280 17.24 -7.77 -2.61
CA VAL A 280 16.78 -7.18 -1.36
C VAL A 280 15.53 -7.91 -0.86
N LEU A 281 15.55 -8.33 0.39
CA LEU A 281 14.39 -8.76 1.17
C LEU A 281 14.51 -8.11 2.54
N HIS A 282 13.74 -7.06 2.76
CA HIS A 282 13.73 -6.28 4.01
C HIS A 282 12.35 -6.33 4.67
N MET A 283 12.27 -5.88 5.92
CA MET A 283 11.00 -5.67 6.64
C MET A 283 10.78 -4.19 6.97
N ASP A 284 9.57 -3.89 7.43
CA ASP A 284 9.19 -2.57 7.91
C ASP A 284 9.10 -2.53 9.45
N ASN A 285 7.88 -2.66 9.96
CA ASN A 285 7.52 -2.34 11.32
C ASN A 285 7.57 -3.57 12.22
N THR A 286 8.11 -3.37 13.41
CA THR A 286 8.02 -4.31 14.52
C THR A 286 7.60 -3.58 15.79
N ASN A 287 6.88 -4.29 16.66
CA ASN A 287 6.34 -3.71 17.87
C ASN A 287 7.13 -4.19 19.11
N PRO A 288 7.79 -3.28 19.85
CA PRO A 288 8.50 -3.63 21.09
C PRO A 288 7.62 -4.32 22.15
N ALA A 289 6.33 -3.99 22.23
CA ALA A 289 5.44 -4.65 23.19
C ALA A 289 5.25 -6.13 22.86
N THR A 290 5.22 -6.51 21.58
CA THR A 290 5.20 -7.90 21.14
C THR A 290 6.46 -8.63 21.58
N MET A 291 7.63 -7.99 21.43
CA MET A 291 8.91 -8.54 21.85
C MET A 291 9.01 -8.73 23.36
N VAL A 292 8.51 -7.79 24.15
CA VAL A 292 8.53 -7.87 25.63
C VAL A 292 7.52 -8.90 26.14
N ALA A 293 6.33 -8.97 25.55
CA ALA A 293 5.29 -9.92 25.95
C ALA A 293 5.64 -11.37 25.58
N TYR A 294 6.30 -11.57 24.43
CA TYR A 294 6.61 -12.88 23.86
C TYR A 294 8.08 -12.97 23.41
N PRO A 295 9.05 -12.94 24.34
CA PRO A 295 10.47 -12.86 24.00
C PRO A 295 10.98 -14.10 23.27
N GLU A 296 10.49 -15.29 23.62
CA GLU A 296 10.92 -16.55 22.99
C GLU A 296 10.44 -16.64 21.55
N GLN A 297 9.14 -16.43 21.31
CA GLN A 297 8.56 -16.44 19.96
C GLN A 297 9.13 -15.32 19.08
N SER A 298 9.31 -14.12 19.66
CA SER A 298 9.90 -13.00 18.92
C SER A 298 11.34 -13.27 18.53
N LEU A 299 12.13 -13.89 19.42
CA LEU A 299 13.51 -14.29 19.10
C LEU A 299 13.55 -15.33 17.97
N GLU A 300 12.62 -16.28 17.95
CA GLU A 300 12.53 -17.27 16.88
C GLU A 300 12.20 -16.61 15.54
N ILE A 301 11.20 -15.73 15.50
CA ILE A 301 10.86 -14.96 14.29
C ILE A 301 12.05 -14.12 13.82
N LEU A 302 12.74 -13.42 14.73
CA LEU A 302 13.90 -12.60 14.37
C LEU A 302 15.05 -13.45 13.81
N LYS A 303 15.27 -14.68 14.33
CA LYS A 303 16.25 -15.62 13.75
C LYS A 303 15.85 -16.06 12.34
N THR A 304 14.57 -16.35 12.10
CA THR A 304 14.03 -16.62 10.77
C THR A 304 14.30 -15.46 9.82
N ILE A 305 14.00 -14.22 10.24
CA ILE A 305 14.24 -13.03 9.44
C ILE A 305 15.73 -12.91 9.11
N VAL A 306 16.62 -12.99 10.11
CA VAL A 306 18.08 -12.92 9.88
C VAL A 306 18.59 -14.01 8.93
N LYS A 307 18.03 -15.22 9.02
CA LYS A 307 18.40 -16.35 8.16
C LYS A 307 18.04 -16.11 6.69
N TYR A 308 16.94 -15.40 6.41
CA TYR A 308 16.39 -15.27 5.06
C TYR A 308 16.42 -13.86 4.48
N HIS A 309 16.56 -12.81 5.26
CA HIS A 309 16.61 -11.44 4.77
C HIS A 309 17.93 -11.14 4.05
N THR A 310 18.14 -9.89 3.67
CA THR A 310 19.40 -9.41 3.06
C THR A 310 20.03 -8.32 3.91
N SER A 311 21.35 -8.15 3.82
CA SER A 311 22.08 -7.10 4.54
C SER A 311 21.47 -5.71 4.35
N GLY A 312 21.58 -4.86 5.38
CA GLY A 312 21.02 -3.51 5.39
C GLY A 312 19.54 -3.43 5.80
N ASP A 313 18.93 -4.55 6.20
CA ASP A 313 17.58 -4.58 6.75
C ASP A 313 17.52 -3.88 8.12
N ILE A 314 16.45 -3.14 8.38
CA ILE A 314 16.25 -2.34 9.59
C ILE A 314 14.86 -2.63 10.14
N ALA A 315 14.80 -3.09 11.39
CA ALA A 315 13.53 -3.18 12.12
C ALA A 315 13.14 -1.80 12.64
N ALA A 316 12.08 -1.19 12.09
CA ALA A 316 11.53 0.02 12.67
C ALA A 316 10.74 -0.34 13.94
N LEU A 317 11.12 0.25 15.08
CA LEU A 317 10.47 0.02 16.37
C LEU A 317 9.57 1.20 16.74
N GLY A 318 8.24 0.99 16.69
CA GLY A 318 7.24 1.97 17.11
C GLY A 318 7.18 2.14 18.64
N ILE A 319 8.20 2.79 19.21
CA ILE A 319 8.24 3.25 20.62
C ILE A 319 7.45 4.55 20.78
N GLU A 320 7.51 5.41 19.76
CA GLU A 320 6.90 6.75 19.67
C GLU A 320 7.43 7.78 20.68
N SER A 321 7.44 7.47 21.98
CA SER A 321 7.99 8.35 23.02
C SER A 321 8.37 7.59 24.29
N ALA A 322 9.42 8.04 24.97
CA ALA A 322 9.80 7.59 26.31
C ALA A 322 9.26 8.51 27.43
N ASP A 323 8.57 9.60 27.09
CA ASP A 323 7.98 10.52 28.07
C ASP A 323 6.65 9.95 28.60
N PRO A 324 6.51 9.67 29.92
CA PRO A 324 5.29 9.11 30.48
C PRO A 324 4.04 9.96 30.26
N ALA A 325 4.16 11.28 30.13
CA ALA A 325 3.03 12.16 29.84
C ALA A 325 2.54 11.98 28.40
N VAL A 326 3.47 11.87 27.44
CA VAL A 326 3.15 11.63 26.03
C VAL A 326 2.56 10.24 25.82
N VAL A 327 3.11 9.24 26.51
CA VAL A 327 2.60 7.85 26.50
C VAL A 327 1.13 7.80 26.91
N ARG A 328 0.80 8.38 28.06
CA ARG A 328 -0.59 8.44 28.55
C ARG A 328 -1.51 9.25 27.65
N ALA A 329 -1.04 10.36 27.08
CA ALA A 329 -1.86 11.23 26.24
C ALA A 329 -2.23 10.62 24.88
N ASN A 330 -1.46 9.63 24.40
CA ASN A 330 -1.63 9.04 23.07
C ASN A 330 -1.93 7.55 23.09
N ASP A 331 -2.26 7.00 24.27
CA ASP A 331 -2.55 5.58 24.47
C ASP A 331 -1.41 4.66 23.99
N LEU A 332 -0.16 5.10 24.21
CA LEU A 332 1.03 4.33 23.86
C LEU A 332 1.26 3.19 24.87
N LYS A 333 2.15 2.26 24.52
CA LYS A 333 2.41 1.02 25.29
C LYS A 333 3.00 1.31 26.66
#